data_AF-A0A6J6R097-F1
#
_entry.id   AF-A0A6J6R097-F1
#
_cell.length_a   1.000
_cell.length_b   1.000
_cell.length_c   1.000
_cell.angle_alpha   90.00
_cell.angle_beta   90.00
_cell.angle_gamma   90.00
#
_symmetry.space_group_name_H-M   'P 1'
#
loop_
_entity.id
_entity.type
_entity.pdbx_description
1 polymer ?
#
loop_
_entity_poly.entity_id
_entity_poly.type
_entity_poly.pdbx_seq_one_letter_code
_entity_poly.pdbx_strand_id
1 'polypeptide(L)'
;MPVYGSCAGMILLADEILDAKEGQKTFGGLDITVRRNAFGRQVDSFESDIAFNDGSTDLIRAVFIRAPWVERVGKNVEVLASVDSHPVAVRSGHLLATSFHPELTADHRIHRYFIEEVAKPALQKVQ
;
A
#
# COMPACT_ATOMS: atom_id res chain seq x y z
N MET A 1 -13.76 2.95 -10.28
CA MET A 1 -14.16 3.22 -8.89
C MET A 1 -12.91 3.29 -8.04
N PRO A 2 -12.67 4.32 -7.24
CA PRO A 2 -11.47 4.40 -6.40
C PRO A 2 -11.43 3.28 -5.37
N VAL A 3 -10.26 2.68 -5.15
CA VAL A 3 -10.08 1.60 -4.17
C VAL A 3 -8.80 1.81 -3.37
N TYR A 4 -8.87 1.56 -2.07
CA TYR A 4 -7.72 1.53 -1.18
C TYR A 4 -7.60 0.18 -0.49
N GLY A 5 -6.47 -0.51 -0.69
CA GLY A 5 -6.14 -1.74 0.02
C GLY A 5 -5.03 -1.56 1.06
N SER A 6 -5.35 -1.66 2.35
CA SER A 6 -4.35 -1.70 3.43
C SER A 6 -4.00 -3.14 3.83
N CYS A 7 -2.73 -3.41 4.10
CA CYS A 7 -2.18 -4.72 4.48
C CYS A 7 -2.65 -5.86 3.56
N ALA A 8 -3.57 -6.72 4.00
CA ALA A 8 -4.13 -7.78 3.17
C ALA A 8 -4.87 -7.25 1.93
N GLY A 9 -5.40 -6.02 1.99
CA GLY A 9 -5.97 -5.33 0.84
C GLY A 9 -4.95 -5.07 -0.27
N MET A 10 -3.69 -4.77 0.06
CA MET A 10 -2.61 -4.66 -0.93
C MET A 10 -2.42 -5.97 -1.69
N ILE A 11 -2.44 -7.11 -0.98
CA ILE A 11 -2.32 -8.45 -1.56
C ILE A 11 -3.49 -8.71 -2.54
N LEU A 12 -4.71 -8.27 -2.20
CA LEU A 12 -5.87 -8.45 -3.06
C LEU A 12 -5.82 -7.59 -4.32
N LEU A 13 -5.22 -6.40 -4.27
CA LEU A 13 -5.11 -5.50 -5.43
C LEU A 13 -3.93 -5.82 -6.35
N ALA A 14 -2.97 -6.62 -5.91
CA ALA A 14 -1.81 -7.00 -6.71
C ALA A 14 -2.19 -7.93 -7.87
N ASP A 15 -1.52 -7.76 -9.01
CA ASP A 15 -1.64 -8.67 -10.14
C ASP A 15 -0.93 -10.01 -9.89
N GLU A 16 0.15 -10.02 -9.08
CA GLU A 16 0.91 -11.22 -8.75
C GLU A 16 1.24 -11.30 -7.25
N ILE A 17 1.22 -12.52 -6.70
CA ILE A 17 1.57 -12.79 -5.30
C ILE A 17 2.66 -13.85 -5.21
N LEU A 18 3.74 -13.53 -4.50
CA LEU A 18 4.74 -14.49 -4.06
C LEU A 18 4.34 -15.10 -2.71
N ASP A 19 4.65 -16.38 -2.53
CA ASP A 19 4.30 -17.15 -1.32
C ASP A 19 2.77 -17.17 -1.07
N ALA A 20 1.99 -17.19 -2.15
CA ALA A 20 0.53 -17.29 -2.12
C ALA A 20 0.07 -18.59 -1.45
N LYS A 21 -1.08 -18.54 -0.78
CA LYS A 21 -1.74 -19.77 -0.30
C LYS A 21 -2.32 -20.53 -1.50
N GLU A 22 -2.42 -21.85 -1.39
CA GLU A 22 -3.06 -22.67 -2.42
C GLU A 22 -4.47 -22.16 -2.74
N GLY A 23 -4.76 -21.96 -4.03
CA GLY A 23 -6.05 -21.45 -4.50
C GLY A 23 -6.32 -19.96 -4.23
N GLN A 24 -5.36 -19.21 -3.69
CA GLN A 24 -5.54 -17.78 -3.45
C GLN A 24 -5.73 -17.00 -4.76
N LYS A 25 -6.74 -16.13 -4.77
CA LYS A 25 -7.05 -15.22 -5.89
C LYS A 25 -6.79 -13.76 -5.51
N THR A 26 -6.63 -12.93 -6.54
CA THR A 26 -6.57 -11.48 -6.42
C THR A 26 -7.74 -10.84 -7.18
N PHE A 27 -8.06 -9.60 -6.82
CA PHE A 27 -8.86 -8.73 -7.67
C PHE A 27 -8.02 -8.14 -8.81
N GLY A 28 -6.72 -7.94 -8.55
CA GLY A 28 -5.80 -7.29 -9.49
C GLY A 28 -6.11 -5.81 -9.68
N GLY A 29 -5.42 -5.20 -10.65
CA GLY A 29 -5.58 -3.80 -11.03
C GLY A 29 -4.37 -2.94 -10.66
N LEU A 30 -3.53 -3.37 -9.71
CA LEU A 30 -2.21 -2.81 -9.51
C LEU A 30 -1.16 -3.75 -10.14
N ASP A 31 -0.44 -3.24 -11.14
CA ASP A 31 0.72 -3.92 -11.75
C ASP A 31 1.90 -3.93 -10.76
N ILE A 32 1.78 -4.79 -9.76
CA ILE A 32 2.76 -5.03 -8.70
C ILE A 32 2.84 -6.52 -8.41
N THR A 33 4.03 -6.97 -8.00
CA THR A 33 4.19 -8.28 -7.35
C THR A 33 4.32 -8.07 -5.86
N VAL A 34 3.49 -8.76 -5.08
CA VAL A 34 3.48 -8.65 -3.61
C VAL A 34 3.96 -9.94 -2.96
N ARG A 35 4.92 -9.83 -2.03
CA ARG A 35 5.34 -10.95 -1.16
C ARG A 35 4.59 -10.90 0.16
N ARG A 36 4.04 -12.03 0.60
CA ARG A 36 3.32 -12.13 1.89
C ARG A 36 4.28 -12.20 3.07
N ASN A 37 3.88 -11.62 4.21
CA ASN A 37 4.57 -11.74 5.51
C ASN A 37 6.09 -11.53 5.40
N ALA A 38 6.49 -10.50 4.69
CA ALA A 38 7.80 -10.46 4.07
C ALA A 38 8.92 -10.03 5.03
N PHE A 39 8.58 -9.36 6.13
CA PHE A 39 9.52 -8.89 7.17
C PHE A 39 10.06 -10.00 8.10
N GLY A 40 9.66 -11.26 7.90
CA GLY A 40 10.17 -12.41 8.64
C GLY A 40 9.51 -12.68 9.99
N ARG A 41 9.62 -13.94 10.47
CA ARG A 41 8.85 -14.48 11.62
C ARG A 41 9.14 -13.84 12.98
N GLN A 42 10.31 -13.23 13.17
CA GLN A 42 10.68 -12.61 14.45
C GLN A 42 10.20 -11.16 14.56
N VAL A 43 9.81 -10.55 13.45
CA VAL A 43 9.38 -9.14 13.35
C VAL A 43 7.92 -9.07 12.90
N ASP A 44 7.10 -10.05 13.32
CA ASP A 44 5.70 -10.20 12.92
C ASP A 44 4.85 -8.95 13.24
N SER A 45 5.32 -8.05 14.09
CA SER A 45 4.78 -6.71 14.23
C SER A 45 5.86 -5.70 14.60
N PHE A 46 5.88 -4.55 13.93
CA PHE A 46 6.76 -3.44 14.28
C PHE A 46 6.15 -2.11 13.84
N GLU A 47 6.72 -1.04 14.37
CA GLU A 47 6.38 0.33 14.01
C GLU A 47 7.59 1.03 13.42
N SER A 48 7.37 1.89 12.44
CA SER A 48 8.43 2.71 11.84
C SER A 48 7.88 4.08 11.45
N ASP A 49 8.68 5.12 11.65
CA ASP A 49 8.40 6.45 11.13
C ASP A 49 8.94 6.53 9.69
N ILE A 50 8.04 6.67 8.72
CA ILE A 50 8.35 6.61 7.29
C ILE A 50 8.10 7.95 6.62
N ALA A 51 8.94 8.28 5.64
CA ALA A 51 8.65 9.36 4.71
C ALA A 51 7.56 8.89 3.74
N PHE A 52 6.63 9.79 3.41
CA PHE A 52 5.56 9.54 2.45
C PHE A 52 5.54 10.66 1.42
N ASN A 53 5.44 10.30 0.14
CA ASN A 53 5.50 11.25 -0.98
C ASN A 53 4.16 11.97 -1.18
N ASP A 54 3.76 12.78 -0.20
CA ASP A 54 2.62 13.70 -0.27
C ASP A 54 3.03 15.18 -0.29
N GLY A 55 4.35 15.45 -0.40
CA GLY A 55 4.92 16.79 -0.35
C GLY A 55 5.22 17.30 1.07
N SER A 56 4.90 16.52 2.12
CA SER A 56 5.29 16.81 3.50
C SER A 56 6.73 16.39 3.79
N THR A 57 7.41 17.10 4.69
CA THR A 57 8.69 16.66 5.29
C THR A 57 8.49 15.83 6.55
N ASP A 58 7.29 15.84 7.13
CA ASP A 58 6.99 15.16 8.39
C ASP A 58 6.76 13.66 8.17
N LEU A 59 7.47 12.83 8.94
CA LEU A 59 7.31 11.38 8.90
C LEU A 59 5.92 10.96 9.42
N ILE A 60 5.42 9.84 8.89
CA ILE A 60 4.18 9.19 9.32
C ILE A 60 4.54 7.94 10.11
N ARG A 61 3.88 7.73 11.25
CA ARG A 61 3.96 6.47 12.00
C ARG A 61 3.23 5.38 11.23
N ALA A 62 3.95 4.36 10.78
CA ALA A 62 3.41 3.18 10.11
C ALA A 62 3.48 1.95 11.01
N VAL A 63 2.35 1.26 11.15
CA VAL A 63 2.20 0.03 11.95
C VAL A 63 2.13 -1.18 11.02
N PHE A 64 3.13 -2.06 11.10
CA PHE A 64 3.24 -3.25 10.26
C PHE A 64 2.87 -4.47 11.10
N ILE A 65 1.89 -5.27 10.66
CA ILE A 65 1.48 -6.52 11.31
C ILE A 65 1.43 -7.61 10.25
N ARG A 66 2.39 -8.54 10.30
CA ARG A 66 2.60 -9.58 9.27
C ARG A 66 2.55 -8.99 7.86
N ALA A 67 3.16 -7.82 7.71
CA ALA A 67 2.95 -6.97 6.56
C ALA A 67 3.52 -7.63 5.28
N PRO A 68 2.84 -7.47 4.14
CA PRO A 68 3.46 -7.73 2.85
C PRO A 68 4.47 -6.63 2.50
N TRP A 69 5.22 -6.82 1.41
CA TRP A 69 5.84 -5.70 0.69
C TRP A 69 5.69 -5.89 -0.80
N VAL A 70 6.02 -4.85 -1.57
CA VAL A 70 6.07 -4.93 -3.03
C VAL A 70 7.47 -5.39 -3.47
N GLU A 71 7.53 -6.48 -4.22
CA GLU A 71 8.77 -7.03 -4.81
C GLU A 71 9.08 -6.40 -6.17
N ARG A 72 8.02 -6.10 -6.94
CA ARG A 72 8.13 -5.50 -8.29
C ARG A 72 7.06 -4.43 -8.46
N VAL A 73 7.45 -3.34 -9.11
CA VAL A 73 6.58 -2.21 -9.46
C VAL A 73 6.51 -2.08 -10.98
N GLY A 74 5.29 -2.00 -11.51
CA GLY A 74 5.02 -1.74 -12.92
C GLY A 74 5.28 -0.30 -13.34
N LYS A 75 5.29 -0.03 -14.66
CA LYS A 75 5.69 1.27 -15.21
C LYS A 75 4.83 2.46 -14.78
N ASN A 76 3.54 2.22 -14.52
CA ASN A 76 2.57 3.26 -14.19
C ASN A 76 2.25 3.31 -12.69
N VAL A 77 3.05 2.64 -11.87
CA VAL A 77 2.86 2.59 -10.42
C VAL A 77 3.85 3.54 -9.77
N GLU A 78 3.32 4.48 -9.00
CA GLU A 78 4.08 5.41 -8.19
C GLU A 78 4.38 4.78 -6.83
N VAL A 79 5.64 4.87 -6.38
CA VAL A 79 6.04 4.50 -5.02
C VAL A 79 5.92 5.72 -4.12
N LEU A 80 5.08 5.62 -3.10
CA LEU A 80 4.81 6.70 -2.15
C LEU A 80 5.63 6.57 -0.87
N ALA A 81 5.99 5.35 -0.46
CA ALA A 81 6.87 5.12 0.68
C ALA A 81 7.59 3.78 0.56
N SER A 82 8.77 3.69 1.16
CA SER A 82 9.59 2.48 1.21
C SER A 82 10.20 2.24 2.59
N VAL A 83 10.39 0.97 2.95
CA VAL A 83 11.15 0.52 4.13
C VAL A 83 12.19 -0.49 3.65
N ASP A 84 13.45 -0.33 4.04
CA ASP A 84 14.56 -1.22 3.64
C ASP A 84 14.62 -1.47 2.12
N SER A 85 14.44 -0.40 1.33
CA SER A 85 14.35 -0.43 -0.15
C SER A 85 13.14 -1.14 -0.76
N HIS A 86 12.21 -1.65 0.05
CA HIS A 86 10.97 -2.27 -0.42
C HIS A 86 9.82 -1.25 -0.37
N PRO A 87 9.07 -1.06 -1.47
CA PRO A 87 7.88 -0.23 -1.43
C PRO A 87 6.82 -0.79 -0.47
N VAL A 88 6.31 0.09 0.38
CA VAL A 88 5.27 -0.18 1.39
C VAL A 88 4.02 0.66 1.19
N ALA A 89 4.07 1.67 0.32
CA ALA A 89 2.91 2.39 -0.17
C ALA A 89 3.07 2.67 -1.66
N VAL A 90 2.05 2.33 -2.45
CA VAL A 90 2.05 2.49 -3.90
C VAL A 90 0.70 2.98 -4.41
N ARG A 91 0.72 3.65 -5.56
CA ARG A 91 -0.49 4.15 -6.23
C ARG A 91 -0.41 3.93 -7.72
N SER A 92 -1.53 3.60 -8.35
CA SER A 92 -1.69 3.71 -9.81
C SER A 92 -3.09 4.22 -10.15
N GLY A 93 -3.17 5.40 -10.77
CA GLY A 93 -4.44 6.04 -11.10
C GLY A 93 -5.33 6.22 -9.86
N HIS A 94 -6.41 5.45 -9.80
CA HIS A 94 -7.44 5.48 -8.75
C HIS A 94 -7.30 4.35 -7.72
N LEU A 95 -6.20 3.61 -7.75
CA LEU A 95 -5.89 2.54 -6.80
C LEU A 95 -4.74 2.96 -5.90
N LEU A 96 -4.94 2.80 -4.60
CA LEU A 96 -3.93 2.99 -3.56
C LEU A 96 -3.72 1.68 -2.82
N ALA A 97 -2.49 1.37 -2.43
CA ALA A 97 -2.20 0.26 -1.54
C ALA A 97 -1.11 0.62 -0.53
N THR A 98 -1.29 0.19 0.72
CA THR A 98 -0.26 0.26 1.77
C THR A 98 -0.08 -1.10 2.41
N SER A 99 1.15 -1.46 2.78
CA SER A 99 1.41 -2.70 3.51
C SER A 99 1.18 -2.59 5.00
N PHE A 100 1.20 -1.37 5.53
CA PHE A 100 0.92 -1.04 6.92
C PHE A 100 -0.55 -0.68 7.14
N HIS A 101 -0.91 -0.57 8.41
CA HIS A 101 -2.24 -0.27 8.93
C HIS A 101 -2.35 1.21 9.37
N PRO A 102 -2.70 2.14 8.47
CA PRO A 102 -2.90 3.54 8.86
C PRO A 102 -4.07 3.73 9.83
N GLU A 103 -4.98 2.76 9.91
CA GLU A 103 -6.15 2.80 10.79
C GLU A 103 -5.81 2.55 12.25
N LEU A 104 -4.60 2.05 12.54
CA LEU A 104 -4.12 1.79 13.90
C LEU A 104 -3.38 2.97 14.51
N THR A 105 -3.39 4.13 13.85
CA THR A 105 -2.81 5.37 14.37
C THR A 105 -3.85 6.48 14.43
N ALA A 106 -3.59 7.51 15.23
CA ALA A 106 -4.40 8.73 15.24
C ALA A 106 -4.08 9.67 14.04
N ASP A 107 -3.12 9.30 13.19
CA ASP A 107 -2.69 10.10 12.05
C ASP A 107 -3.52 9.76 10.81
N HIS A 108 -4.40 10.68 10.42
CA HIS A 108 -5.31 10.49 9.31
C HIS A 108 -4.75 10.94 7.95
N ARG A 109 -3.46 11.30 7.85
CA ARG A 109 -2.86 11.81 6.60
C ARG A 109 -3.01 10.84 5.42
N ILE A 110 -2.80 9.53 5.63
CA ILE A 110 -2.96 8.52 4.56
C ILE A 110 -4.41 8.40 4.10
N HIS A 111 -5.37 8.40 5.03
CA HIS A 111 -6.79 8.38 4.70
C HIS A 111 -7.21 9.66 3.94
N ARG A 112 -6.70 10.82 4.37
CA ARG A 112 -6.90 12.09 3.67
C ARG A 112 -6.31 12.07 2.27
N TYR A 113 -5.09 11.54 2.10
CA TYR A 113 -4.45 11.38 0.80
C TYR A 113 -5.31 10.52 -0.14
N PHE A 114 -5.85 9.39 0.34
CA PHE A 114 -6.77 8.59 -0.47
C PHE A 114 -8.00 9.39 -0.93
N ILE A 115 -8.63 10.15 -0.03
CA ILE A 115 -9.84 10.91 -0.36
C ILE A 115 -9.53 12.03 -1.36
N GLU A 116 -8.55 12.88 -1.06
CA GLU A 116 -8.29 14.11 -1.81
C GLU A 116 -7.50 13.86 -3.08
N GLU A 117 -6.47 13.00 -3.05
CA GLU A 117 -5.55 12.82 -4.16
C GLU A 117 -5.95 11.66 -5.08
N VAL A 118 -6.66 10.65 -4.56
CA VAL A 118 -7.01 9.43 -5.33
C VAL A 118 -8.48 9.39 -5.70
N ALA A 119 -9.38 9.48 -4.71
CA ALA A 119 -10.80 9.24 -4.92
C ALA A 119 -11.51 10.39 -5.60
N LYS A 120 -11.35 11.61 -5.07
CA LYS A 120 -12.01 12.81 -5.60
C LYS A 120 -11.66 13.10 -7.08
N PRO A 121 -10.39 13.07 -7.52
CA PRO A 121 -10.04 13.32 -8.92
C PRO A 121 -10.58 12.22 -9.85
N ALA A 122 -10.63 10.97 -9.38
CA ALA A 122 -11.17 9.85 -10.16
C ALA A 122 -12.69 9.94 -10.34
N LEU A 123 -13.42 10.47 -9.36
CA LEU A 123 -14.88 10.67 -9.44
C LEU A 123 -15.25 11.89 -10.30
N GLN A 124 -14.44 12.94 -10.30
CA GLN A 124 -14.66 14.14 -11.13
C GLN A 124 -14.49 13.88 -12.63
N LYS A 125 -13.65 12.92 -13.03
CA LYS A 125 -13.45 12.53 -14.44
C LYS A 125 -14.63 11.77 -15.06
N VAL A 126 -15.61 11.38 -14.24
CA VAL A 126 -16.79 10.62 -14.68
C VAL A 126 -18.00 11.54 -14.94
N GLN A 127 -17.85 12.86 -14.72
CA GLN A 127 -18.84 13.87 -15.06
C GLN A 127 -18.66 14.45 -16.46
#